data_AF-A0A8T2ZPN0-F1
#
_entry.id   AF-A0A8T2ZPN0-F1
#
_cell.length_a   1.000
_cell.length_b   1.000
_cell.length_c   1.000
_cell.angle_alpha   90.00
_cell.angle_beta   90.00
_cell.angle_gamma   90.00
#
_symmetry.space_group_name_H-M   'P 1'
#
loop_
_entity.id
_entity.type
_entity.pdbx_description
1 polymer ?
#
loop_
_entity_poly.entity_id
_entity_poly.type
_entity_poly.pdbx_seq_one_letter_code
_entity_poly.pdbx_strand_id
1 'polypeptide(L)'
;MLESWKGCKEIDFHKDIRKLTLSLMVKSVLSIEPEEPRALKILDDFRTYMKGFVSLPLNFPGSSYSKAVKARTRLASTMKGIINEREKEKVGLISGDFLDVILSKRGILTDGQIVSVALDILLGGYETTSTLIALIVYFLGHVPKAFQTLKEEHDAIRKSKQAGEPLDMEDYRKMEFTKNVIYESMRCGNVVKFLHRKAIQDVKYKEYFIPSGWKVIPVLSSPHLDPSFMK
;
A
#
# COMPACT_ATOMS: atom_id res chain seq x y z
N MET A 1 -1.18 8.92 -16.71
CA MET A 1 -1.27 9.83 -15.54
C MET A 1 -0.39 11.07 -15.73
N LEU A 2 0.94 10.97 -15.84
CA LEU A 2 1.79 12.17 -16.01
C LEU A 2 1.40 13.01 -17.24
N GLU A 3 1.06 12.35 -18.35
CA GLU A 3 0.56 13.02 -19.56
C GLU A 3 -0.74 13.80 -19.34
N SER A 4 -1.64 13.33 -18.47
CA SER A 4 -2.91 14.04 -18.17
C SER A 4 -2.71 15.27 -17.29
N TRP A 5 -1.50 15.50 -16.75
CA TRP A 5 -1.18 16.71 -16.00
C TRP A 5 -0.63 17.84 -16.89
N LYS A 6 -0.32 17.56 -18.16
CA LYS A 6 0.20 18.58 -19.08
C LYS A 6 -0.85 19.70 -19.28
N GLY A 7 -0.43 20.93 -19.03
CA GLY A 7 -1.28 22.12 -19.16
C GLY A 7 -2.21 22.39 -17.96
N CYS A 8 -2.23 21.53 -16.95
CA CYS A 8 -2.96 21.79 -15.71
C CYS A 8 -2.20 22.79 -14.83
N LYS A 9 -2.89 23.80 -14.31
CA LYS A 9 -2.31 24.73 -13.30
C LYS A 9 -2.27 24.11 -11.91
N GLU A 10 -3.28 23.32 -11.57
CA GLU A 10 -3.44 22.66 -10.28
C GLU A 10 -3.93 21.22 -10.52
N ILE A 11 -3.48 20.30 -9.67
CA ILE A 11 -3.84 18.88 -9.72
C ILE A 11 -4.13 18.36 -8.31
N ASP A 12 -5.06 17.42 -8.19
CA ASP A 12 -5.25 16.65 -6.96
C ASP A 12 -4.27 15.47 -6.95
N PHE A 13 -3.02 15.76 -6.59
CA PHE A 13 -1.92 14.80 -6.64
C PHE A 13 -2.20 13.54 -5.81
N HIS A 14 -2.76 13.69 -4.60
CA HIS A 14 -3.02 12.56 -3.73
C HIS A 14 -4.09 11.63 -4.32
N LYS A 15 -5.16 12.17 -4.90
CA LYS A 15 -6.18 11.38 -5.59
C LYS A 15 -5.60 10.60 -6.77
N ASP A 16 -4.73 11.22 -7.55
CA ASP A 16 -4.12 10.59 -8.73
C ASP A 16 -3.13 9.49 -8.35
N ILE A 17 -2.29 9.73 -7.33
CA ILE A 17 -1.37 8.71 -6.82
C ILE A 17 -2.12 7.53 -6.20
N ARG A 18 -3.21 7.75 -5.47
CA ARG A 18 -4.06 6.66 -4.97
C ARG A 18 -4.61 5.79 -6.09
N LYS A 19 -4.99 6.41 -7.21
CA LYS A 19 -5.44 5.68 -8.40
C LYS A 19 -4.28 4.86 -8.97
N LEU A 20 -3.12 5.49 -9.19
CA LEU A 20 -1.92 4.82 -9.72
C LEU A 20 -1.50 3.61 -8.87
N THR A 21 -1.35 3.78 -7.55
CA THR A 21 -0.88 2.70 -6.67
C THR A 21 -1.87 1.56 -6.59
N LEU A 22 -3.19 1.84 -6.58
CA LEU A 22 -4.16 0.75 -6.63
C LEU A 22 -4.10 0.03 -7.97
N SER A 23 -4.06 0.77 -9.08
CA SER A 23 -3.93 0.20 -10.43
C SER A 23 -2.71 -0.71 -10.54
N LEU A 24 -1.56 -0.28 -10.01
CA LEU A 24 -0.36 -1.10 -9.91
C LEU A 24 -0.62 -2.37 -9.08
N MET A 25 -1.20 -2.23 -7.89
CA MET A 25 -1.48 -3.38 -7.01
C MET A 25 -2.46 -4.38 -7.64
N VAL A 26 -3.51 -3.91 -8.30
CA VAL A 26 -4.48 -4.75 -8.99
C VAL A 26 -3.81 -5.50 -10.15
N LYS A 27 -2.98 -4.81 -10.94
CA LYS A 27 -2.21 -5.43 -12.02
C LYS A 27 -1.20 -6.44 -11.49
N SER A 28 -0.40 -6.10 -10.48
CA SER A 28 0.63 -6.98 -9.92
C SER A 28 0.07 -8.17 -9.14
N VAL A 29 -1.09 -8.02 -8.50
CA VAL A 29 -1.70 -9.08 -7.69
C VAL A 29 -2.64 -9.96 -8.49
N LEU A 30 -3.39 -9.38 -9.44
CA LEU A 30 -4.49 -10.04 -10.14
C LEU A 30 -4.34 -10.05 -11.67
N SER A 31 -3.30 -9.47 -12.24
CA SER A 31 -3.13 -9.32 -13.70
C SER A 31 -4.34 -8.69 -14.40
N ILE A 32 -5.10 -7.86 -13.68
CA ILE A 32 -6.25 -7.11 -14.22
C ILE A 32 -5.75 -5.74 -14.64
N GLU A 33 -6.11 -5.31 -15.84
CA GLU A 33 -5.73 -3.98 -16.31
C GLU A 33 -6.56 -2.89 -15.61
N PRO A 34 -5.96 -1.75 -15.24
CA PRO A 34 -6.63 -0.67 -14.51
C PRO A 34 -7.91 -0.11 -15.16
N GLU A 35 -8.00 -0.18 -16.48
CA GLU A 35 -9.10 0.33 -17.29
C GLU A 35 -10.32 -0.60 -17.26
N GLU A 36 -10.16 -1.84 -16.80
CA GLU A 36 -11.25 -2.80 -16.74
C GLU A 36 -12.33 -2.37 -15.74
N PRO A 37 -13.64 -2.51 -16.06
CA PRO A 37 -14.72 -2.23 -15.13
C PRO A 37 -14.61 -2.99 -13.80
N ARG A 38 -13.99 -4.18 -13.83
CA ARG A 38 -13.74 -5.00 -12.65
C ARG A 38 -12.73 -4.34 -11.69
N ALA A 39 -11.66 -3.72 -12.21
CA ALA A 39 -10.70 -2.98 -11.40
C ALA A 39 -11.35 -1.78 -10.69
N LEU A 40 -12.22 -1.04 -11.40
CA LEU A 40 -12.97 0.09 -10.83
C LEU A 40 -13.93 -0.35 -9.73
N LYS A 41 -14.61 -1.49 -9.91
CA LYS A 41 -15.49 -2.05 -8.88
C LYS A 41 -14.71 -2.45 -7.61
N ILE A 42 -13.54 -3.08 -7.78
CA ILE A 42 -12.64 -3.43 -6.69
C ILE A 42 -12.19 -2.17 -5.93
N LEU A 43 -11.81 -1.10 -6.65
CA LEU A 43 -11.44 0.21 -6.10
C LEU A 43 -12.55 0.78 -5.20
N ASP A 44 -13.78 0.83 -5.69
CA ASP A 44 -14.89 1.46 -4.95
C ASP A 44 -15.29 0.65 -3.71
N ASP A 45 -15.23 -0.68 -3.80
CA ASP A 45 -15.47 -1.53 -2.63
C ASP A 45 -14.34 -1.39 -1.60
N PHE A 46 -13.07 -1.28 -2.00
CA PHE A 46 -11.96 -1.01 -1.07
C PHE A 46 -12.09 0.35 -0.38
N ARG A 47 -12.48 1.40 -1.11
CA ARG A 47 -12.75 2.72 -0.51
C ARG A 47 -13.87 2.65 0.51
N THR A 48 -14.94 1.92 0.20
CA THR A 48 -16.07 1.72 1.12
C THR A 48 -15.63 0.92 2.36
N TYR A 49 -14.83 -0.13 2.17
CA TYR A 49 -14.25 -0.92 3.24
C TYR A 49 -13.40 -0.05 4.17
N MET A 50 -12.49 0.77 3.62
CA MET A 50 -11.59 1.61 4.41
C MET A 50 -12.31 2.66 5.24
N LYS A 51 -13.37 3.27 4.71
CA LYS A 51 -14.21 4.20 5.48
C LYS A 51 -14.84 3.55 6.71
N GLY A 52 -15.18 2.26 6.65
CA GLY A 52 -15.70 1.53 7.81
C GLY A 52 -14.61 0.96 8.71
N PHE A 53 -13.44 0.60 8.16
CA PHE A 53 -12.30 0.08 8.92
C PHE A 53 -11.80 1.07 9.98
N VAL A 54 -11.80 2.37 9.65
CA VAL A 54 -11.41 3.45 10.58
C VAL A 54 -12.57 4.03 11.39
N SER A 55 -13.77 3.46 11.27
CA SER A 55 -14.98 3.94 11.96
C SER A 55 -15.26 3.17 13.25
N LEU A 56 -16.22 3.66 14.05
CA LEU A 56 -16.70 2.92 15.21
C LEU A 56 -17.27 1.55 14.77
N PRO A 57 -16.91 0.44 15.44
CA PRO A 57 -17.31 -0.92 15.03
C PRO A 57 -18.75 -1.25 15.42
N LEU A 58 -19.70 -0.39 15.02
CA LEU A 58 -21.12 -0.52 15.33
C LEU A 58 -21.90 -0.94 14.09
N ASN A 59 -22.40 -2.17 14.07
CA ASN A 59 -23.08 -2.75 12.91
C ASN A 59 -24.58 -2.45 12.89
N PHE A 60 -24.95 -1.17 12.83
CA PHE A 60 -26.34 -0.76 12.60
C PHE A 60 -26.56 -0.34 11.14
N PRO A 61 -27.79 -0.47 10.59
CA PRO A 61 -28.08 -0.14 9.20
C PRO A 61 -27.66 1.29 8.83
N GLY A 62 -26.90 1.44 7.73
CA GLY A 62 -26.49 2.74 7.22
C GLY A 62 -25.14 3.26 7.76
N SER A 63 -24.66 2.70 8.88
CA SER A 63 -23.34 3.02 9.45
C SER A 63 -22.19 2.72 8.46
N SER A 64 -21.08 3.43 8.61
CA SER A 64 -19.85 3.15 7.84
C SER A 64 -19.35 1.71 8.05
N TYR A 65 -19.43 1.19 9.27
CA TYR A 65 -19.05 -0.19 9.58
C TYR A 65 -19.94 -1.21 8.87
N SER A 66 -21.27 -1.06 8.91
CA SER A 66 -22.18 -1.96 8.19
C SER A 66 -21.95 -1.95 6.67
N LYS A 67 -21.64 -0.77 6.10
CA LYS A 67 -21.28 -0.62 4.68
C LYS A 67 -19.96 -1.33 4.35
N ALA A 68 -18.96 -1.23 5.23
CA ALA A 68 -17.69 -1.93 5.05
C ALA A 68 -17.82 -3.45 5.17
N VAL A 69 -18.64 -3.97 6.08
CA VAL A 69 -18.95 -5.41 6.15
C VAL A 69 -19.53 -5.90 4.81
N LYS A 70 -20.51 -5.17 4.26
CA LYS A 70 -21.07 -5.49 2.93
C LYS A 70 -20.03 -5.39 1.81
N ALA A 71 -19.16 -4.37 1.84
CA ALA A 71 -18.09 -4.21 0.87
C ALA A 71 -17.07 -5.36 0.94
N ARG A 72 -16.71 -5.82 2.14
CA ARG A 72 -15.83 -6.98 2.35
C ARG A 72 -16.42 -8.26 1.75
N THR A 73 -17.73 -8.46 1.89
CA THR A 73 -18.44 -9.59 1.26
C THR A 73 -18.40 -9.51 -0.27
N ARG A 74 -18.62 -8.32 -0.85
CA ARG A 74 -18.54 -8.12 -2.30
C ARG A 74 -17.12 -8.37 -2.83
N LEU A 75 -16.10 -7.81 -2.17
CA LEU A 75 -14.69 -8.06 -2.49
C LEU A 75 -14.35 -9.56 -2.46
N ALA A 76 -14.80 -10.26 -1.42
CA ALA A 76 -14.60 -11.71 -1.31
C ALA A 76 -15.26 -12.46 -2.47
N SER A 77 -16.49 -12.08 -2.84
CA SER A 77 -17.21 -12.70 -3.95
C SER A 77 -16.52 -12.44 -5.29
N THR A 78 -16.06 -11.22 -5.53
CA THR A 78 -15.30 -10.86 -6.74
C THR A 78 -14.00 -11.66 -6.82
N MET A 79 -13.25 -11.76 -5.72
CA MET A 79 -12.01 -12.54 -5.68
C MET A 79 -12.26 -14.03 -5.95
N LYS A 80 -13.30 -14.61 -5.36
CA LYS A 80 -13.70 -16.01 -5.64
C LYS A 80 -14.05 -16.21 -7.11
N GLY A 81 -14.74 -15.24 -7.74
CA GLY A 81 -15.03 -15.27 -9.17
C GLY A 81 -13.75 -15.35 -10.01
N ILE A 82 -12.77 -14.49 -9.72
CA ILE A 82 -11.46 -14.48 -10.40
C ILE A 82 -10.74 -15.83 -10.23
N ILE A 83 -10.72 -16.38 -9.02
CA ILE A 83 -10.09 -17.68 -8.75
C ILE A 83 -10.76 -18.78 -9.58
N ASN A 84 -12.09 -18.84 -9.58
CA ASN A 84 -12.84 -19.85 -10.33
C ASN A 84 -12.65 -19.74 -11.85
N GLU A 85 -12.52 -18.54 -12.39
CA GLU A 85 -12.22 -18.31 -13.82
C GLU A 85 -10.84 -18.87 -14.16
N ARG A 86 -9.82 -18.53 -13.36
CA ARG A 86 -8.44 -19.03 -13.57
C ARG A 86 -8.32 -20.53 -13.48
N GLU A 87 -9.09 -21.18 -12.61
CA GLU A 87 -9.11 -22.64 -12.50
C GLU A 87 -9.64 -23.31 -13.76
N LYS A 88 -10.64 -22.70 -14.41
CA LYS A 88 -11.19 -23.22 -15.67
C LYS A 88 -10.23 -23.01 -16.84
N GLU A 89 -9.40 -21.98 -16.78
CA GLU A 89 -8.44 -21.64 -17.83
C GLU A 89 -7.12 -22.44 -17.74
N LYS A 90 -6.79 -23.07 -16.61
CA LYS A 90 -5.49 -23.72 -16.38
C LYS A 90 -5.35 -25.15 -16.92
N VAL A 91 -5.34 -25.27 -18.25
CA VAL A 91 -4.36 -26.13 -18.93
C VAL A 91 -3.11 -25.29 -19.22
N GLY A 92 -2.14 -25.32 -18.29
CA GLY A 92 -0.71 -25.14 -18.63
C GLY A 92 -0.13 -23.75 -18.86
N LEU A 93 -0.30 -22.77 -17.96
CA LEU A 93 0.53 -21.55 -17.97
C LEU A 93 1.13 -21.22 -16.59
N ILE A 94 2.47 -21.29 -16.55
CA ILE A 94 3.36 -20.81 -15.48
C ILE A 94 3.75 -19.38 -15.86
N SER A 95 2.87 -18.42 -15.61
CA SER A 95 3.25 -17.00 -15.52
C SER A 95 2.40 -16.41 -14.41
N GLY A 96 2.82 -16.67 -13.19
CA GLY A 96 1.99 -16.44 -12.02
C GLY A 96 2.15 -15.03 -11.47
N ASP A 97 1.08 -14.25 -11.47
CA ASP A 97 1.01 -13.11 -10.56
C ASP A 97 0.95 -13.58 -9.09
N PHE A 98 0.82 -12.62 -8.16
CA PHE A 98 0.75 -12.97 -6.74
C PHE A 98 -0.40 -13.93 -6.42
N LEU A 99 -1.57 -13.78 -7.05
CA LEU A 99 -2.70 -14.67 -6.80
C LEU A 99 -2.37 -16.11 -7.24
N ASP A 100 -1.69 -16.30 -8.36
CA ASP A 100 -1.24 -17.63 -8.79
C ASP A 100 -0.24 -18.25 -7.82
N VAL A 101 0.68 -17.45 -7.27
CA VAL A 101 1.62 -17.89 -6.23
C VAL A 101 0.87 -18.36 -4.98
N ILE A 102 -0.13 -17.60 -4.51
CA ILE A 102 -0.91 -18.00 -3.33
C ILE A 102 -1.82 -19.20 -3.63
N LEU A 103 -2.40 -19.29 -4.82
CA LEU A 103 -3.19 -20.45 -5.25
C LEU A 103 -2.35 -21.74 -5.25
N SER A 104 -1.06 -21.66 -5.58
CA SER A 104 -0.15 -22.82 -5.48
C SER A 104 0.02 -23.35 -4.05
N LYS A 105 -0.39 -22.58 -3.03
CA LYS A 105 -0.36 -22.98 -1.61
C LYS A 105 -1.69 -23.57 -1.12
N ARG A 106 -2.65 -23.83 -2.01
CA ARG A 106 -3.87 -24.56 -1.68
C ARG A 106 -3.51 -25.94 -1.13
N GLY A 107 -4.18 -26.35 -0.05
CA GLY A 107 -3.84 -27.52 0.76
C GLY A 107 -3.10 -27.17 2.05
N ILE A 108 -2.34 -26.07 2.06
CA ILE A 108 -1.87 -25.41 3.29
C ILE A 108 -2.86 -24.31 3.71
N LEU A 109 -3.36 -23.55 2.72
CA LEU A 109 -4.36 -22.50 2.92
C LEU A 109 -5.73 -22.97 2.41
N THR A 110 -6.78 -22.58 3.15
CA THR A 110 -8.17 -22.67 2.70
C THR A 110 -8.48 -21.59 1.67
N ASP A 111 -9.50 -21.79 0.84
CA ASP A 111 -9.93 -20.78 -0.14
C ASP A 111 -10.30 -19.43 0.51
N GLY A 112 -10.90 -19.49 1.71
CA GLY A 112 -11.20 -18.28 2.49
C GLY A 112 -9.96 -17.52 2.93
N GLN A 113 -8.88 -18.23 3.29
CA GLN A 113 -7.59 -17.63 3.63
C GLN A 113 -6.89 -17.07 2.39
N ILE A 114 -6.90 -17.79 1.26
CA ILE A 114 -6.34 -17.31 -0.02
C ILE A 114 -7.00 -15.98 -0.42
N VAL A 115 -8.33 -15.93 -0.42
CA VAL A 115 -9.09 -14.71 -0.71
C VAL A 115 -8.72 -13.58 0.25
N SER A 116 -8.58 -13.88 1.54
CA SER A 116 -8.27 -12.87 2.55
C SER A 116 -6.86 -12.32 2.38
N VAL A 117 -5.86 -13.18 2.18
CA VAL A 117 -4.47 -12.77 1.93
C VAL A 117 -4.36 -11.90 0.67
N ALA A 118 -5.02 -12.28 -0.43
CA ALA A 118 -5.00 -11.47 -1.65
C ALA A 118 -5.59 -10.07 -1.42
N LEU A 119 -6.71 -9.97 -0.71
CA LEU A 119 -7.34 -8.69 -0.38
C LEU A 119 -6.49 -7.85 0.59
N ASP A 120 -5.86 -8.49 1.58
CA ASP A 120 -5.00 -7.82 2.56
C ASP A 120 -3.74 -7.25 1.91
N ILE A 121 -3.14 -7.97 0.95
CA ILE A 121 -1.98 -7.51 0.18
C ILE A 121 -2.35 -6.34 -0.72
N LEU A 122 -3.47 -6.42 -1.45
CA LEU A 122 -3.99 -5.31 -2.25
C LEU A 122 -4.13 -4.06 -1.38
N LEU A 123 -4.79 -4.19 -0.23
CA LEU A 123 -5.03 -3.11 0.70
C LEU A 123 -3.72 -2.52 1.25
N GLY A 124 -2.85 -3.39 1.75
CA GLY A 124 -1.57 -3.00 2.37
C GLY A 124 -0.68 -2.24 1.40
N GLY A 125 -0.65 -2.66 0.13
CA GLY A 125 0.23 -2.07 -0.88
C GLY A 125 -0.24 -0.70 -1.41
N TYR A 126 -1.55 -0.46 -1.56
CA TYR A 126 -2.01 0.77 -2.20
C TYR A 126 -2.10 1.96 -1.24
N GLU A 127 -2.68 1.79 -0.04
CA GLU A 127 -2.96 2.93 0.85
C GLU A 127 -1.69 3.49 1.48
N THR A 128 -0.78 2.61 1.92
CA THR A 128 0.48 3.01 2.57
C THR A 128 1.41 3.70 1.58
N THR A 129 1.62 3.11 0.41
CA THR A 129 2.50 3.62 -0.65
C THR A 129 1.99 4.95 -1.21
N SER A 130 0.68 5.07 -1.49
CA SER A 130 0.13 6.34 -2.00
C SER A 130 0.28 7.49 -1.01
N THR A 131 0.03 7.21 0.27
CA THR A 131 0.21 8.19 1.34
C THR A 131 1.68 8.62 1.43
N LEU A 132 2.62 7.67 1.38
CA LEU A 132 4.06 7.99 1.44
C LEU A 132 4.52 8.82 0.23
N ILE A 133 4.09 8.46 -0.98
CA ILE A 133 4.42 9.24 -2.19
C ILE A 133 3.87 10.67 -2.10
N ALA A 134 2.64 10.83 -1.62
CA ALA A 134 2.05 12.16 -1.41
C ALA A 134 2.86 12.98 -0.38
N LEU A 135 3.32 12.34 0.70
CA LEU A 135 4.17 12.97 1.71
C LEU A 135 5.55 13.34 1.17
N ILE A 136 6.17 12.48 0.34
CA ILE A 136 7.44 12.78 -0.33
C ILE A 136 7.32 14.06 -1.15
N VAL A 137 6.28 14.17 -1.99
CA VAL A 137 6.06 15.37 -2.81
C VAL A 137 5.78 16.59 -1.95
N TYR A 138 4.97 16.44 -0.90
CA TYR A 138 4.72 17.51 0.07
C TYR A 138 6.02 18.01 0.71
N PHE A 139 6.87 17.11 1.23
CA PHE A 139 8.13 17.49 1.88
C PHE A 139 9.13 18.11 0.91
N LEU A 140 9.29 17.54 -0.29
CA LEU A 140 10.19 18.09 -1.31
C LEU A 140 9.77 19.50 -1.75
N GLY A 141 8.47 19.79 -1.79
CA GLY A 141 7.96 21.14 -2.05
C GLY A 141 8.39 22.19 -1.01
N HIS A 142 8.74 21.76 0.20
CA HIS A 142 9.20 22.65 1.28
C HIS A 142 10.72 22.65 1.46
N VAL A 143 11.45 21.79 0.75
CA VAL A 143 12.92 21.66 0.86
C VAL A 143 13.56 21.75 -0.53
N PRO A 144 13.71 22.97 -1.11
CA PRO A 144 14.18 23.15 -2.49
C PRO A 144 15.55 22.52 -2.76
N LYS A 145 16.46 22.55 -1.76
CA LYS A 145 17.77 21.93 -1.87
C LYS A 145 17.68 20.41 -2.09
N ALA A 146 16.84 19.72 -1.32
CA ALA A 146 16.63 18.28 -1.48
C ALA A 146 15.97 17.97 -2.83
N PHE A 147 14.98 18.77 -3.25
CA PHE A 147 14.37 18.62 -4.57
C PHE A 147 15.40 18.77 -5.70
N GLN A 148 16.28 19.77 -5.62
CA GLN A 148 17.32 20.01 -6.61
C GLN A 148 18.33 18.85 -6.67
N THR A 149 18.80 18.35 -5.52
CA THR A 149 19.69 17.18 -5.48
C THR A 149 19.03 15.92 -6.04
N LEU A 150 17.75 15.68 -5.73
CA LEU A 150 16.99 14.56 -6.28
C LEU A 150 16.84 14.66 -7.80
N LYS A 151 16.62 15.89 -8.30
CA LYS A 151 16.54 16.16 -9.74
C LYS A 151 17.87 15.90 -10.43
N GLU A 152 18.99 16.34 -9.85
CA GLU A 152 20.33 16.09 -10.38
C GLU A 152 20.66 14.60 -10.47
N GLU A 153 20.30 13.82 -9.43
CA GLU A 153 20.43 12.36 -9.43
C GLU A 153 19.66 11.72 -10.61
N HIS A 154 18.39 12.05 -10.77
CA HIS A 154 17.58 11.47 -11.85
C HIS A 154 17.94 11.99 -13.24
N ASP A 155 18.42 13.23 -13.37
CA ASP A 155 18.94 13.77 -14.63
C ASP A 155 20.23 13.04 -15.05
N ALA A 156 21.10 12.68 -14.10
CA ALA A 156 22.29 11.88 -14.38
C ALA A 156 21.93 10.46 -14.86
N ILE A 157 20.98 9.79 -14.19
CA ILE A 157 20.47 8.47 -14.62
C ILE A 157 19.88 8.57 -16.02
N ARG A 158 19.03 9.58 -16.28
CA ARG A 158 18.40 9.79 -17.59
C ARG A 158 19.42 10.00 -18.70
N LYS A 159 20.48 10.78 -18.45
CA LYS A 159 21.56 11.03 -19.44
C LYS A 159 22.34 9.77 -19.79
N SER A 160 22.36 8.77 -18.91
CA SER A 160 23.01 7.48 -19.18
C SER A 160 22.17 6.52 -20.03
N LYS A 161 20.93 6.90 -20.38
CA LYS A 161 19.97 6.07 -21.10
C LYS A 161 19.53 6.70 -22.42
N GLN A 162 19.08 5.85 -23.34
CA GLN A 162 18.46 6.30 -24.58
C GLN A 162 17.04 6.82 -24.33
N ALA A 163 16.57 7.70 -25.22
CA ALA A 163 15.21 8.21 -25.14
C ALA A 163 14.19 7.07 -25.27
N GLY A 164 13.32 6.93 -24.27
CA GLY A 164 12.30 5.87 -24.23
C GLY A 164 12.77 4.54 -23.65
N GLU A 165 14.05 4.42 -23.29
CA GLU A 165 14.57 3.23 -22.61
C GLU A 165 13.98 3.11 -21.18
N PRO A 166 13.39 1.96 -20.81
CA PRO A 166 12.81 1.77 -19.49
C PRO A 166 13.88 1.70 -18.40
N LEU A 167 13.51 2.07 -17.17
CA LEU A 167 14.37 1.87 -16.00
C LEU A 167 14.59 0.38 -15.75
N ASP A 168 15.82 0.04 -15.38
CA ASP A 168 16.21 -1.30 -14.94
C ASP A 168 16.71 -1.33 -13.49
N MET A 169 17.15 -2.50 -13.05
CA MET A 169 17.65 -2.68 -11.68
C MET A 169 18.96 -1.93 -11.40
N GLU A 170 19.77 -1.68 -12.42
CA GLU A 170 21.02 -0.95 -12.27
C GLU A 170 20.75 0.55 -12.10
N ASP A 171 19.76 1.08 -12.81
CA ASP A 171 19.28 2.44 -12.59
C ASP A 171 18.74 2.64 -11.18
N TYR A 172 17.93 1.68 -10.69
CA TYR A 172 17.40 1.73 -9.32
C TYR A 172 18.49 1.73 -8.26
N ARG A 173 19.59 0.98 -8.45
CA ARG A 173 20.72 0.96 -7.52
C ARG A 173 21.43 2.31 -7.41
N LYS A 174 21.42 3.12 -8.48
CA LYS A 174 22.02 4.46 -8.51
C LYS A 174 21.20 5.53 -7.77
N MET A 175 19.97 5.21 -7.34
CA MET A 175 19.05 6.15 -6.68
C MET A 175 19.32 6.29 -5.17
N GLU A 176 20.57 6.58 -4.79
CA GLU A 176 21.00 6.62 -3.38
C GLU A 176 20.36 7.77 -2.60
N PHE A 177 20.30 8.97 -3.18
CA PHE A 177 19.65 10.12 -2.58
C PHE A 177 18.13 9.96 -2.54
N THR A 178 17.52 9.39 -3.59
CA THR A 178 16.10 9.00 -3.57
C THR A 178 15.78 8.11 -2.37
N LYS A 179 16.63 7.13 -2.05
CA LYS A 179 16.47 6.26 -0.87
C LYS A 179 16.49 7.07 0.43
N ASN A 180 17.38 8.05 0.56
CA ASN A 180 17.43 8.94 1.72
C ASN A 180 16.14 9.78 1.85
N VAL A 181 15.64 10.30 0.73
CA VAL A 181 14.36 11.04 0.70
C VAL A 181 13.20 10.13 1.13
N ILE A 182 13.16 8.88 0.67
CA ILE A 182 12.13 7.91 1.08
C ILE A 182 12.20 7.66 2.59
N TYR A 183 13.38 7.37 3.13
CA TYR A 183 13.54 7.11 4.57
C TYR A 183 13.20 8.33 5.44
N GLU A 184 13.65 9.51 5.04
CA GLU A 184 13.33 10.73 5.78
C GLU A 184 11.83 11.06 5.71
N SER A 185 11.20 10.80 4.56
CA SER A 185 9.75 10.94 4.42
C SER A 185 8.98 9.90 5.24
N MET A 186 9.47 8.67 5.38
CA MET A 186 8.88 7.67 6.27
C MET A 186 9.02 8.09 7.73
N ARG A 187 10.19 8.60 8.13
CA ARG A 187 10.49 9.08 9.49
C ARG A 187 9.62 10.26 9.88
N CYS A 188 9.49 11.28 9.03
CA CYS A 188 8.67 12.47 9.30
C CYS A 188 7.18 12.17 9.13
N GLY A 189 6.84 11.44 8.07
CA GLY A 189 5.47 11.19 7.65
C GLY A 189 4.68 10.22 8.53
N ASN A 190 5.36 9.23 9.14
CA ASN A 190 4.76 8.27 10.07
C ASN A 190 3.41 7.70 9.60
N VAL A 191 3.37 7.14 8.38
CA VAL A 191 2.15 6.58 7.76
C VAL A 191 1.46 5.58 8.70
N VAL A 192 2.24 4.75 9.40
CA VAL A 192 1.77 3.90 10.50
C VAL A 192 2.34 4.44 11.81
N LYS A 193 1.48 5.03 12.65
CA LYS A 193 1.90 5.70 13.89
C LYS A 193 2.12 4.73 15.05
N PHE A 194 1.26 3.74 15.17
CA PHE A 194 1.28 2.76 16.25
C PHE A 194 0.72 1.42 15.77
N LEU A 195 0.99 0.37 16.52
CA LEU A 195 0.39 -0.94 16.28
C LEU A 195 -0.47 -1.35 17.46
N HIS A 196 -1.48 -2.18 17.22
CA HIS A 196 -2.22 -2.84 18.29
C HIS A 196 -1.53 -4.17 18.65
N ARG A 197 -1.28 -4.38 19.96
CA ARG A 197 -0.79 -5.63 20.53
C ARG A 197 -1.62 -6.01 21.76
N LYS A 198 -1.49 -7.27 22.18
CA LYS A 198 -2.05 -7.80 23.42
C LYS A 198 -0.97 -8.65 24.10
N ALA A 199 -0.73 -8.43 25.39
CA ALA A 199 0.14 -9.29 26.18
C ALA A 199 -0.48 -10.70 26.25
N ILE A 200 0.25 -11.72 25.80
CA ILE A 200 -0.20 -13.12 25.81
C ILE A 200 0.14 -13.82 27.13
N GLN A 201 1.02 -13.22 27.92
CA GLN A 201 1.46 -13.64 29.24
C GLN A 201 1.92 -12.40 30.01
N ASP A 202 2.18 -12.56 31.30
CA ASP A 202 2.76 -11.50 32.12
C ASP A 202 4.18 -11.16 31.62
N VAL A 203 4.46 -9.86 31.45
CA VAL A 203 5.75 -9.36 30.93
C VAL A 203 6.32 -8.38 31.92
N LYS A 204 7.55 -8.62 32.37
CA LYS A 204 8.37 -7.61 33.06
C LYS A 204 9.31 -6.96 32.05
N TYR A 205 9.18 -5.65 31.85
CA TYR A 205 10.06 -4.86 30.98
C TYR A 205 10.61 -3.68 31.77
N LYS A 206 11.92 -3.72 32.04
CA LYS A 206 12.59 -2.81 32.98
C LYS A 206 11.88 -2.82 34.36
N GLU A 207 11.49 -1.66 34.87
CA GLU A 207 10.73 -1.48 36.10
C GLU A 207 9.22 -1.76 35.94
N TYR A 208 8.71 -1.90 34.71
CA TYR A 208 7.29 -2.06 34.44
C TYR A 208 6.86 -3.52 34.39
N PHE A 209 5.68 -3.78 34.93
CA PHE A 209 4.97 -5.05 34.80
C PHE A 209 3.73 -4.86 33.93
N ILE A 210 3.62 -5.65 32.87
CA ILE A 210 2.50 -5.65 31.91
C ILE A 210 1.77 -6.97 32.09
N PRO A 211 0.57 -6.98 32.71
CA PRO A 211 -0.17 -8.21 32.93
C PRO A 211 -0.65 -8.84 31.63
N SER A 212 -0.78 -10.16 31.64
CA SER A 212 -1.42 -10.94 30.59
C SER A 212 -2.81 -10.38 30.29
N GLY A 213 -3.16 -10.36 29.00
CA GLY A 213 -4.45 -9.86 28.54
C GLY A 213 -4.50 -8.37 28.23
N TRP A 214 -3.55 -7.57 28.75
CA TRP A 214 -3.54 -6.12 28.52
C TRP A 214 -3.28 -5.75 27.07
N LYS A 215 -3.92 -4.68 26.60
CA LYS A 215 -3.60 -4.06 25.32
C LYS A 215 -2.30 -3.28 25.46
N VAL A 216 -1.43 -3.45 24.47
CA VAL A 216 -0.16 -2.73 24.39
C VAL A 216 -0.13 -1.99 23.06
N ILE A 217 0.18 -0.70 23.09
CA ILE A 217 0.24 0.16 21.90
C ILE A 217 1.67 0.65 21.74
N PRO A 218 2.54 -0.09 21.03
CA PRO A 218 3.84 0.45 20.64
C PRO A 218 3.62 1.62 19.67
N VAL A 219 4.00 2.81 20.11
CA VAL A 219 3.95 4.04 19.30
C VAL A 219 5.23 4.14 18.48
N LEU A 220 5.19 3.60 17.27
CA LEU A 220 6.33 3.53 16.34
C LEU A 220 6.84 4.92 15.93
N SER A 221 5.96 5.91 15.91
CA SER A 221 6.35 7.29 15.56
C SER A 221 7.15 7.99 16.65
N SER A 222 7.14 7.49 17.89
CA SER A 222 7.83 8.13 19.02
C SER A 222 9.34 8.26 18.80
N PRO A 223 10.10 7.17 18.53
CA PRO A 223 11.54 7.29 18.30
C PRO A 223 11.89 8.08 17.04
N HIS A 224 11.00 8.12 16.04
CA HIS A 224 11.22 8.89 14.82
C HIS A 224 11.26 10.41 15.05
N LEU A 225 10.62 10.90 16.12
CA LEU A 225 10.46 12.32 16.43
C LEU A 225 11.17 12.74 17.71
N ASP A 226 11.93 11.83 18.33
CA ASP A 226 12.67 12.09 19.55
C ASP A 226 13.98 12.85 19.25
N PRO A 227 14.15 14.10 19.76
CA PRO A 227 15.35 14.90 19.52
C PRO A 227 16.65 14.27 20.06
N SER A 228 16.57 13.31 20.98
CA SER A 228 17.75 12.62 21.48
C SER A 228 18.33 11.63 20.45
N PHE A 229 17.49 11.12 19.55
CA PHE A 229 17.88 10.23 18.46
C PHE A 229 18.01 10.97 17.12
N MET A 230 17.34 12.11 16.96
CA MET A 230 17.31 12.91 15.73
C MET A 230 18.00 14.26 15.95
N LYS A 231 19.18 14.43 15.35
CA LYS A 231 19.95 15.69 15.38
C LYS A 231 19.73 16.50 14.11
#